data_AF-A0A1E7IML8-F1
#
_entry.id   AF-A0A1E7IML8-F1
#
_cell.length_a   1.000
_cell.length_b   1.000
_cell.length_c   1.000
_cell.angle_alpha   90.00
_cell.angle_beta   90.00
_cell.angle_gamma   90.00
#
_symmetry.space_group_name_H-M   'P 1'
#
loop_
_entity.id
_entity.type
_entity.pdbx_description
1 polymer ?
#
loop_
_entity_poly.entity_id
_entity_poly.type
_entity_poly.pdbx_seq_one_letter_code
_entity_poly.pdbx_strand_id
1 'polypeptide(L)'
;MKYDMKSINARNVMVASVAIFSVLALIMIGGMLIALITGSVIDSGWFNPRTVLPTLILVLLLGACLLLPDISATVVVGTIAAVIVVTMISVAISPFNSLPIDVSMPALLFAMLAVFYRAGKSVSGPKSLRAKLRSVSPHIIHFGIVLVLIGVFVSTNTRIDGYDIIRSGETGIFEGQPYTVKITDISSQYEGTPYGEYPGSSYATRIGFELYLGDRLIDRDCVRYITDFKWGQSYATNYVHRSLTREVFITSKMVEGDLANLYMRTAPWITAVWGGIIIMAIGIITLLCTVGTGMTGRTDRTGEVENVERVKGAKSGKGEKMAEKTKRGRDNDADRKYEDMLQRELGRMKKR
;
A
#
# COMPACT_ATOMS: atom_id res chain seq x y z
N MET A 1 18.45 -34.35 4.54
CA MET A 1 17.61 -33.69 5.57
C MET A 1 16.23 -33.39 4.97
N LYS A 2 15.23 -34.26 5.18
CA LYS A 2 13.85 -34.02 4.70
C LYS A 2 13.21 -33.01 5.65
N TYR A 3 13.26 -31.73 5.32
CA TYR A 3 12.40 -30.74 5.99
C TYR A 3 10.95 -31.20 5.84
N ASP A 4 10.22 -31.27 6.96
CA ASP A 4 8.82 -31.67 6.97
C ASP A 4 7.98 -30.60 6.26
N MET A 5 7.79 -30.76 4.95
CA MET A 5 7.04 -29.83 4.11
C MET A 5 5.57 -29.71 4.54
N LYS A 6 5.06 -30.54 5.47
CA LYS A 6 3.76 -30.33 6.10
C LYS A 6 3.66 -29.02 6.87
N SER A 7 4.80 -28.47 7.30
CA SER A 7 4.86 -27.19 8.03
C SER A 7 4.63 -25.96 7.12
N ILE A 8 4.81 -26.07 5.80
CA ILE A 8 4.59 -24.96 4.85
C ILE A 8 3.18 -25.09 4.27
N ASN A 9 2.25 -24.34 4.85
CA ASN A 9 0.86 -24.27 4.40
C ASN A 9 0.31 -22.84 4.54
N ALA A 10 -0.81 -22.55 3.88
CA ALA A 10 -1.38 -21.20 3.83
C ALA A 10 -1.65 -20.58 5.21
N ARG A 11 -2.03 -21.39 6.21
CA ARG A 11 -2.26 -20.91 7.58
C ARG A 11 -0.97 -20.44 8.24
N ASN A 12 0.10 -21.22 8.11
CA ASN A 12 1.39 -20.88 8.70
C ASN A 12 2.02 -19.66 8.00
N VAL A 13 1.87 -19.55 6.67
CA VAL A 13 2.35 -18.37 5.93
C VAL A 13 1.53 -17.11 6.26
N MET A 14 0.21 -17.25 6.48
CA MET A 14 -0.63 -16.15 6.98
C MET A 14 -0.17 -15.67 8.36
N VAL A 15 0.08 -16.59 9.30
CA VAL A 15 0.59 -16.24 10.63
C VAL A 15 1.97 -15.58 10.53
N ALA A 16 2.86 -16.08 9.68
CA ALA A 16 4.15 -15.46 9.42
C ALA A 16 4.01 -14.04 8.85
N SER A 17 3.06 -13.82 7.94
CA SER A 17 2.77 -12.50 7.37
C SER A 17 2.33 -11.51 8.45
N VAL A 18 1.42 -11.93 9.33
CA VAL A 18 0.96 -11.12 10.47
C VAL A 18 2.13 -10.81 11.41
N ALA A 19 2.95 -11.81 11.75
CA ALA A 19 4.11 -11.61 12.62
C ALA A 19 5.12 -10.61 12.04
N ILE A 20 5.46 -10.72 10.75
CA ILE A 20 6.35 -9.79 10.08
C ILE A 20 5.75 -8.39 9.98
N PHE A 21 4.44 -8.29 9.72
CA PHE A 21 3.73 -7.01 9.76
C PHE A 21 3.76 -6.38 11.16
N SER A 22 3.59 -7.17 12.22
CA SER A 22 3.75 -6.69 13.60
C SER A 22 5.17 -6.21 13.88
N VAL A 23 6.20 -6.90 13.38
CA VAL A 23 7.60 -6.44 13.49
C VAL A 23 7.79 -5.09 12.80
N LEU A 24 7.26 -4.93 11.57
CA LEU A 24 7.29 -3.64 10.86
C LEU A 24 6.61 -2.54 11.67
N ALA A 25 5.41 -2.80 12.21
CA ALA A 25 4.69 -1.85 13.03
C ALA A 25 5.49 -1.45 14.28
N LEU A 26 6.13 -2.40 14.96
CA LEU A 26 6.97 -2.14 16.13
C LEU A 26 8.21 -1.31 15.78
N ILE A 27 8.84 -1.53 14.62
CA ILE A 27 9.97 -0.71 14.15
C ILE A 27 9.49 0.73 13.93
N MET A 28 8.35 0.93 13.27
CA MET A 28 7.80 2.26 13.01
C MET A 28 7.44 2.99 14.31
N ILE A 29 6.70 2.33 15.21
CA ILE A 29 6.33 2.88 16.51
C ILE A 29 7.58 3.18 17.35
N GLY A 30 8.55 2.27 17.38
CA GLY A 30 9.80 2.45 18.09
C GLY A 30 10.59 3.67 17.62
N GLY A 31 10.72 3.86 16.30
CA GLY A 31 11.37 5.05 15.75
C GLY A 31 10.65 6.33 16.14
N MET A 32 9.33 6.39 16.00
CA MET A 32 8.54 7.56 16.40
C MET A 32 8.64 7.85 17.90
N LEU A 33 8.66 6.82 18.75
CA LEU A 33 8.82 6.97 20.20
C LEU A 33 10.21 7.49 20.59
N ILE A 34 11.27 7.01 19.94
CA ILE A 34 12.63 7.52 20.20
C ILE A 34 12.69 9.01 19.86
N ALA A 35 12.18 9.42 18.70
CA ALA A 35 12.12 10.82 18.30
C ALA A 35 11.38 11.67 19.34
N LEU A 36 10.23 11.17 19.84
CA LEU A 36 9.42 11.85 20.85
C LEU A 36 10.14 11.98 22.21
N ILE A 37 10.79 10.91 22.69
CA ILE A 37 11.43 10.88 24.03
C ILE A 37 12.73 11.68 24.05
N THR A 38 13.53 11.57 22.98
CA THR A 38 14.87 12.17 22.91
C THR A 38 14.87 13.58 22.34
N GLY A 39 13.75 14.02 21.75
CA GLY A 39 13.68 15.26 20.98
C GLY A 39 14.54 15.24 19.72
N SER A 40 15.02 14.06 19.29
CA SER A 40 15.86 13.92 18.11
C SER A 40 15.03 13.91 16.82
N VAL A 41 15.58 14.50 15.77
CA VAL A 41 15.04 14.39 14.41
C VAL A 41 15.56 13.09 13.81
N ILE A 42 14.69 12.08 13.74
CA ILE A 42 15.01 10.81 13.08
C ILE A 42 14.65 10.91 11.60
N ASP A 43 15.64 10.74 10.74
CA ASP A 43 15.46 10.76 9.30
C ASP A 43 15.14 9.37 8.72
N SER A 44 14.94 9.32 7.40
CA SER A 44 14.73 8.07 6.68
C SER A 44 15.89 7.08 6.78
N GLY A 45 17.11 7.54 7.09
CA GLY A 45 18.29 6.70 7.26
C GLY A 45 18.16 5.73 8.45
N TRP A 46 17.38 6.09 9.46
CA TRP A 46 17.08 5.17 10.55
C TRP A 46 16.06 4.09 10.14
N PHE A 47 14.98 4.49 9.46
CA PHE A 47 13.88 3.58 9.12
C PHE A 47 14.23 2.62 7.98
N ASN A 48 14.76 3.14 6.88
CA ASN A 48 14.96 2.37 5.64
C ASN A 48 15.73 1.05 5.83
N PRO A 49 16.95 1.02 6.42
CA PRO A 49 17.69 -0.24 6.57
C PRO A 49 16.98 -1.24 7.48
N ARG A 50 16.12 -0.78 8.41
CA ARG A 50 15.40 -1.62 9.36
C ARG A 50 14.11 -2.18 8.78
N THR A 51 13.46 -1.47 7.87
CA THR A 51 12.16 -1.86 7.30
C THR A 51 12.27 -2.57 5.95
N VAL A 52 13.37 -2.40 5.21
CA VAL A 52 13.55 -3.00 3.87
C VAL A 52 13.41 -4.53 3.90
N LEU A 53 14.19 -5.21 4.74
CA LEU A 53 14.16 -6.68 4.78
C LEU A 53 12.80 -7.24 5.23
N PRO A 54 12.19 -6.76 6.34
CA PRO A 54 10.84 -7.20 6.72
C PRO A 54 9.79 -6.91 5.64
N THR A 55 9.89 -5.79 4.92
CA THR A 55 8.96 -5.46 3.82
C THR A 55 9.10 -6.45 2.66
N LEU A 56 10.33 -6.78 2.26
CA LEU A 56 10.57 -7.77 1.20
C LEU A 56 10.03 -9.15 1.58
N ILE A 57 10.27 -9.58 2.82
CA ILE A 57 9.73 -10.83 3.35
C ILE A 57 8.20 -10.79 3.29
N LEU A 58 7.57 -9.70 3.72
CA LEU A 58 6.11 -9.57 3.71
C LEU A 58 5.54 -9.69 2.29
N VAL A 59 6.17 -9.06 1.29
CA VAL A 59 5.74 -9.14 -0.12
C VAL A 59 5.86 -10.57 -0.65
N LEU A 60 6.96 -11.27 -0.35
CA LEU A 60 7.14 -12.68 -0.75
C LEU A 60 6.11 -13.60 -0.07
N LEU A 61 5.84 -13.39 1.22
CA LEU A 61 4.83 -14.14 1.96
C LEU A 61 3.42 -13.89 1.42
N LEU A 62 3.11 -12.66 0.98
CA LEU A 62 1.84 -12.33 0.34
C LEU A 62 1.64 -13.15 -0.95
N GLY A 63 2.64 -13.20 -1.82
CA GLY A 63 2.60 -14.03 -3.03
C GLY A 63 2.49 -15.53 -2.70
N ALA A 64 3.27 -16.01 -1.74
CA ALA A 64 3.23 -17.42 -1.30
C ALA A 64 1.86 -17.82 -0.72
N CYS A 65 1.25 -16.97 0.11
CA CYS A 65 -0.08 -17.17 0.68
C CYS A 65 -1.14 -17.41 -0.40
N LEU A 66 -1.06 -16.68 -1.52
CA LEU A 66 -2.01 -16.77 -2.62
C LEU A 66 -1.85 -18.04 -3.45
N LEU A 67 -0.62 -18.58 -3.56
CA LEU A 67 -0.32 -19.74 -4.38
C LEU A 67 -0.50 -21.08 -3.65
N LEU A 68 -0.20 -21.14 -2.35
CA LEU A 68 -0.21 -22.37 -1.56
C LEU A 68 -1.54 -23.16 -1.51
N PRO A 69 -2.73 -22.56 -1.67
CA PRO A 69 -3.96 -23.36 -1.72
C PRO A 69 -4.08 -24.22 -2.98
N ASP A 70 -3.41 -23.86 -4.08
CA ASP A 70 -3.51 -24.55 -5.37
C ASP A 70 -2.22 -25.25 -5.80
N ILE A 71 -1.10 -24.73 -5.34
CA ILE A 71 0.23 -25.12 -5.77
C ILE A 71 0.94 -25.77 -4.59
N SER A 72 1.61 -26.90 -4.86
CA SER A 72 2.38 -27.60 -3.83
C SER A 72 3.44 -26.70 -3.19
N ALA A 73 3.70 -26.88 -1.90
CA ALA A 73 4.68 -26.09 -1.16
C ALA A 73 6.07 -26.11 -1.80
N THR A 74 6.48 -27.24 -2.40
CA THR A 74 7.76 -27.37 -3.11
C THR A 74 7.88 -26.41 -4.28
N VAL A 75 6.82 -26.29 -5.09
CA VAL A 75 6.81 -25.38 -6.23
C VAL A 75 6.80 -23.93 -5.75
N VAL A 76 6.01 -23.61 -4.71
CA VAL A 76 6.00 -22.24 -4.15
C VAL A 76 7.38 -21.84 -3.60
N VAL A 77 8.04 -22.71 -2.86
CA VAL A 77 9.41 -22.48 -2.37
C VAL A 77 10.40 -22.33 -3.53
N GLY A 78 10.28 -23.16 -4.57
CA GLY A 78 11.07 -23.04 -5.79
C GLY A 78 10.87 -21.69 -6.49
N THR A 79 9.63 -21.20 -6.59
CA THR A 79 9.33 -19.88 -7.14
C THR A 79 9.93 -18.76 -6.30
N ILE A 80 9.84 -18.83 -4.97
CA ILE A 80 10.48 -17.84 -4.08
C ILE A 80 12.00 -17.83 -4.28
N ALA A 81 12.64 -19.00 -4.37
CA ALA A 81 14.07 -19.09 -4.64
C ALA A 81 14.42 -18.48 -6.00
N ALA A 82 13.61 -18.71 -7.04
CA ALA A 82 13.77 -18.09 -8.34
C ALA A 82 13.64 -16.55 -8.26
N VAL A 83 12.67 -16.04 -7.50
CA VAL A 83 12.51 -14.58 -7.27
C VAL A 83 13.74 -14.00 -6.59
N ILE A 84 14.31 -14.67 -5.59
CA ILE A 84 15.55 -14.23 -4.93
C ILE A 84 16.72 -14.18 -5.93
N VAL A 85 16.86 -15.19 -6.78
CA VAL A 85 17.89 -15.20 -7.83
C VAL A 85 17.67 -14.05 -8.82
N VAL A 86 16.44 -13.83 -9.28
CA VAL A 86 16.11 -12.70 -10.16
C VAL A 86 16.38 -11.36 -9.47
N THR A 87 16.11 -11.22 -8.17
CA THR A 87 16.48 -10.04 -7.38
C THR A 87 17.99 -9.82 -7.38
N MET A 88 18.80 -10.86 -7.16
CA MET A 88 20.26 -10.73 -7.20
C MET A 88 20.76 -10.32 -8.60
N ILE A 89 20.18 -10.87 -9.67
CA ILE A 89 20.49 -10.48 -11.05
C ILE A 89 20.09 -9.02 -11.31
N SER A 90 18.89 -8.62 -10.86
CA SER A 90 18.39 -7.25 -10.98
C SER A 90 19.33 -6.26 -10.28
N VAL A 91 19.81 -6.58 -9.07
CA VAL A 91 20.80 -5.76 -8.37
C VAL A 91 22.13 -5.68 -9.13
N ALA A 92 22.58 -6.77 -9.73
CA ALA A 92 23.86 -6.80 -10.46
C ALA A 92 23.81 -6.01 -11.78
N ILE A 93 22.68 -6.03 -12.49
CA ILE A 93 22.50 -5.33 -13.77
C ILE A 93 22.00 -3.88 -13.54
N SER A 94 21.34 -3.62 -12.41
CA SER A 94 20.71 -2.35 -12.05
C SER A 94 19.86 -1.73 -13.16
N PRO A 95 18.81 -2.43 -13.67
CA PRO A 95 18.02 -1.96 -14.80
C PRO A 95 17.34 -0.61 -14.54
N PHE A 96 17.05 -0.26 -13.28
CA PHE A 96 16.41 1.01 -12.92
C PHE A 96 17.39 2.05 -12.38
N ASN A 97 18.70 1.76 -12.34
CA ASN A 97 19.73 2.60 -11.70
C ASN A 97 19.32 3.03 -10.27
N SER A 98 18.62 2.16 -9.56
CA SER A 98 18.05 2.46 -8.25
C SER A 98 18.00 1.19 -7.43
N LEU A 99 18.99 1.01 -6.56
CA LEU A 99 19.13 -0.17 -5.71
C LEU A 99 17.81 -0.55 -5.00
N PRO A 100 17.06 0.38 -4.38
CA PRO A 100 15.78 0.03 -3.78
C PRO A 100 14.83 -0.61 -4.80
N ILE A 101 14.69 -0.02 -5.99
CA ILE A 101 13.75 -0.48 -7.04
C ILE A 101 14.21 -1.82 -7.59
N ASP A 102 15.50 -1.95 -7.88
CA ASP A 102 16.11 -3.16 -8.40
C ASP A 102 15.93 -4.35 -7.44
N VAL A 103 15.94 -4.10 -6.11
CA VAL A 103 15.69 -5.10 -5.08
C VAL A 103 14.21 -5.46 -4.97
N SER A 104 13.31 -4.47 -4.92
CA SER A 104 11.90 -4.69 -4.60
C SER A 104 11.06 -5.16 -5.78
N MET A 105 11.38 -4.71 -7.00
CA MET A 105 10.51 -4.94 -8.16
C MET A 105 10.28 -6.40 -8.49
N PRO A 106 11.29 -7.30 -8.46
CA PRO A 106 11.04 -8.73 -8.70
C PRO A 106 10.06 -9.35 -7.70
N ALA A 107 10.15 -8.98 -6.42
CA ALA A 107 9.23 -9.45 -5.39
C ALA A 107 7.81 -8.90 -5.58
N LEU A 108 7.68 -7.60 -5.90
CA LEU A 108 6.39 -6.96 -6.19
C LEU A 108 5.73 -7.54 -7.44
N LEU A 109 6.51 -7.80 -8.50
CA LEU A 109 6.04 -8.45 -9.71
C LEU A 109 5.56 -9.87 -9.44
N PHE A 110 6.32 -10.64 -8.64
CA PHE A 110 5.88 -11.97 -8.20
C PHE A 110 4.55 -11.92 -7.45
N ALA A 111 4.40 -11.02 -6.47
CA ALA A 111 3.16 -10.86 -5.73
C ALA A 111 1.99 -10.48 -6.66
N MET A 112 2.22 -9.57 -7.62
CA MET A 112 1.22 -9.18 -8.62
C MET A 112 0.79 -10.36 -9.49
N LEU A 113 1.73 -11.14 -10.01
CA LEU A 113 1.44 -12.33 -10.82
C LEU A 113 0.67 -13.39 -10.03
N ALA A 114 1.02 -13.59 -8.76
CA ALA A 114 0.31 -14.49 -7.87
C ALA A 114 -1.16 -14.06 -7.65
N VAL A 115 -1.39 -12.75 -7.49
CA VAL A 115 -2.75 -12.18 -7.40
C VAL A 115 -3.53 -12.42 -8.69
N PHE A 116 -2.94 -12.15 -9.86
CA PHE A 116 -3.64 -12.37 -11.14
C PHE A 116 -3.96 -13.84 -11.40
N TYR A 117 -3.01 -14.74 -11.14
CA TYR A 117 -3.22 -16.18 -11.24
C TYR A 117 -4.42 -16.61 -10.39
N ARG A 118 -4.44 -16.20 -9.11
CA ARG A 118 -5.48 -16.60 -8.16
C ARG A 118 -6.83 -15.97 -8.52
N ALA A 119 -6.86 -14.69 -8.90
CA ALA A 119 -8.07 -14.01 -9.34
C ALA A 119 -8.67 -14.68 -10.60
N GLY A 120 -7.84 -14.99 -11.60
CA GLY A 120 -8.25 -15.68 -12.82
C GLY A 120 -8.83 -17.06 -12.54
N LYS A 121 -8.18 -17.84 -11.66
CA LYS A 121 -8.69 -19.16 -11.26
C LYS A 121 -10.04 -19.06 -10.55
N SER A 122 -10.23 -18.08 -9.67
CA SER A 122 -11.50 -17.85 -8.95
C SER A 122 -12.68 -17.53 -9.89
N VAL A 123 -12.42 -16.91 -11.05
CA VAL A 123 -13.44 -16.57 -12.06
C VAL A 123 -13.75 -17.74 -13.02
N SER A 124 -12.82 -18.67 -13.19
CA SER A 124 -12.81 -19.68 -14.27
C SER A 124 -13.77 -20.88 -14.08
N GLY A 125 -14.69 -20.82 -13.11
CA GLY A 125 -15.70 -21.86 -12.87
C GLY A 125 -17.12 -21.46 -13.31
N PRO A 126 -18.03 -22.43 -13.53
CA PRO A 126 -19.45 -22.18 -13.71
C PRO A 126 -20.10 -21.87 -12.35
N LYS A 127 -19.80 -20.68 -11.82
CA LYS A 127 -20.37 -20.15 -10.57
C LYS A 127 -21.33 -18.99 -10.90
N SER A 128 -22.35 -18.79 -10.08
CA SER A 128 -23.21 -17.61 -10.18
C SER A 128 -22.37 -16.33 -10.01
N LEU A 129 -22.82 -15.22 -10.61
CA LEU A 129 -22.10 -13.94 -10.56
C LEU A 129 -21.77 -13.52 -9.12
N ARG A 130 -22.70 -13.70 -8.19
CA ARG A 130 -22.50 -13.43 -6.75
C ARG A 130 -21.40 -14.29 -6.13
N ALA A 131 -21.36 -15.58 -6.45
CA ALA A 131 -20.33 -16.50 -5.96
C ALA A 131 -18.95 -16.17 -6.56
N LYS A 132 -18.90 -15.76 -7.84
CA LYS A 132 -17.67 -15.27 -8.47
C LYS A 132 -17.16 -14.01 -7.78
N LEU A 133 -18.02 -13.00 -7.62
CA LEU A 133 -17.68 -11.75 -6.94
C LEU A 133 -17.15 -12.01 -5.54
N ARG A 134 -17.85 -12.79 -4.70
CA ARG A 134 -17.40 -13.15 -3.35
C ARG A 134 -16.02 -13.82 -3.35
N SER A 135 -15.77 -14.72 -4.30
CA SER A 135 -14.49 -15.44 -4.39
C SER A 135 -13.32 -14.57 -4.88
N VAL A 136 -13.60 -13.53 -5.66
CA VAL A 136 -12.59 -12.65 -6.25
C VAL A 136 -12.31 -11.43 -5.38
N SER A 137 -13.28 -10.97 -4.58
CA SER A 137 -13.12 -9.79 -3.72
C SER A 137 -11.85 -9.79 -2.86
N PRO A 138 -11.46 -10.89 -2.17
CA PRO A 138 -10.21 -10.90 -1.41
C PRO A 138 -8.98 -10.69 -2.30
N HIS A 139 -8.99 -11.17 -3.54
CA HIS A 139 -7.89 -11.01 -4.49
C HIS A 139 -7.83 -9.58 -5.05
N ILE A 140 -8.98 -8.91 -5.23
CA ILE A 140 -9.04 -7.48 -5.56
C ILE A 140 -8.40 -6.64 -4.44
N ILE A 141 -8.67 -6.98 -3.17
CA ILE A 141 -8.04 -6.32 -2.02
C ILE A 141 -6.51 -6.49 -2.07
N HIS A 142 -6.02 -7.71 -2.29
CA HIS A 142 -4.57 -7.97 -2.40
C HIS A 142 -3.94 -7.25 -3.60
N PHE A 143 -4.65 -7.16 -4.73
CA PHE A 143 -4.21 -6.38 -5.88
C PHE A 143 -4.03 -4.90 -5.52
N GLY A 144 -5.01 -4.32 -4.82
CA GLY A 144 -4.93 -2.95 -4.32
C GLY A 144 -3.72 -2.72 -3.42
N ILE A 145 -3.44 -3.64 -2.48
CA ILE A 145 -2.27 -3.57 -1.59
C ILE A 145 -0.96 -3.57 -2.41
N VAL A 146 -0.80 -4.50 -3.36
CA VAL A 146 0.40 -4.57 -4.20
C VAL A 146 0.58 -3.30 -5.03
N LEU A 147 -0.51 -2.74 -5.56
CA LEU A 147 -0.47 -1.51 -6.35
C LEU A 147 -0.09 -0.29 -5.50
N VAL A 148 -0.59 -0.20 -4.26
CA VAL A 148 -0.15 0.83 -3.29
C VAL A 148 1.34 0.69 -3.00
N LEU A 149 1.82 -0.52 -2.73
CA LEU A 149 3.24 -0.76 -2.44
C LEU A 149 4.13 -0.35 -3.62
N ILE A 150 3.75 -0.70 -4.86
CA ILE A 150 4.46 -0.26 -6.06
C ILE A 150 4.44 1.26 -6.18
N GLY A 151 3.27 1.89 -6.02
CA GLY A 151 3.12 3.33 -6.12
C GLY A 151 4.00 4.07 -5.11
N VAL A 152 3.95 3.69 -3.84
CA VAL A 152 4.79 4.27 -2.77
C VAL A 152 6.26 4.07 -3.07
N PHE A 153 6.66 2.84 -3.41
CA PHE A 153 8.06 2.48 -3.55
C PHE A 153 8.70 3.13 -4.78
N VAL A 154 8.04 3.09 -5.94
CA VAL A 154 8.51 3.77 -7.15
C VAL A 154 8.52 5.28 -6.92
N SER A 155 7.42 5.86 -6.42
CA SER A 155 7.31 7.31 -6.20
C SER A 155 8.37 7.86 -5.24
N THR A 156 8.70 7.12 -4.18
CA THR A 156 9.75 7.52 -3.21
C THR A 156 11.14 7.52 -3.85
N ASN A 157 11.42 6.58 -4.76
CA ASN A 157 12.74 6.38 -5.33
C ASN A 157 12.94 7.02 -6.71
N THR A 158 11.87 7.46 -7.37
CA THR A 158 11.90 8.22 -8.63
C THR A 158 11.43 9.67 -8.42
N ARG A 159 11.48 10.17 -7.18
CA ARG A 159 11.13 11.56 -6.88
C ARG A 159 12.11 12.48 -7.60
N ILE A 160 11.59 13.59 -8.11
CA ILE A 160 12.40 14.61 -8.76
C ILE A 160 12.44 15.81 -7.82
N ASP A 161 13.63 16.12 -7.35
CA ASP A 161 13.92 17.20 -6.42
C ASP A 161 14.67 18.30 -7.20
N GLY A 162 14.26 19.56 -7.05
CA GLY A 162 14.89 20.70 -7.71
C GLY A 162 14.83 21.94 -6.84
N TYR A 163 15.70 22.91 -7.10
CA TYR A 163 15.64 24.21 -6.47
C TYR A 163 15.94 25.29 -7.50
N ASP A 164 15.42 26.49 -7.27
CA ASP A 164 15.72 27.66 -8.08
C ASP A 164 15.68 28.93 -7.22
N ILE A 165 16.50 29.92 -7.58
CA ILE A 165 16.53 31.23 -6.92
C ILE A 165 15.79 32.21 -7.81
N ILE A 166 14.61 32.61 -7.37
CA ILE A 166 13.65 33.33 -8.20
C ILE A 166 13.44 34.71 -7.59
N ARG A 167 13.49 35.75 -8.42
CA ARG A 167 13.14 37.11 -8.03
C ARG A 167 11.63 37.34 -8.10
N SER A 168 11.11 38.24 -7.28
CA SER A 168 9.73 38.72 -7.40
C SER A 168 9.44 39.21 -8.83
N GLY A 169 8.36 38.70 -9.44
CA GLY A 169 7.95 38.96 -10.82
C GLY A 169 8.53 37.97 -11.85
N GLU A 170 9.56 37.20 -11.49
CA GLU A 170 10.22 36.25 -12.38
C GLU A 170 9.66 34.82 -12.24
N THR A 171 9.99 33.98 -13.22
CA THR A 171 9.58 32.57 -13.28
C THR A 171 10.79 31.67 -13.14
N GLY A 172 10.75 30.76 -12.16
CA GLY A 172 11.76 29.73 -11.98
C GLY A 172 11.44 28.44 -12.72
N ILE A 173 12.50 27.76 -13.14
CA ILE A 173 12.45 26.50 -13.88
C ILE A 173 13.25 25.46 -13.08
N PHE A 174 12.60 24.35 -12.76
CA PHE A 174 13.20 23.29 -11.96
C PHE A 174 13.62 22.14 -12.86
N GLU A 175 14.92 21.83 -12.86
CA GLU A 175 15.49 20.79 -13.73
C GLU A 175 14.76 19.44 -13.56
N GLY A 176 14.43 18.82 -14.70
CA GLY A 176 13.73 17.52 -14.73
C GLY A 176 12.24 17.57 -14.36
N GLN A 177 11.69 18.74 -14.03
CA GLN A 177 10.28 18.88 -13.65
C GLN A 177 9.50 19.63 -14.74
N PRO A 178 8.23 19.24 -15.01
CA PRO A 178 7.42 19.90 -16.03
C PRO A 178 6.73 21.18 -15.52
N TYR A 179 7.00 21.55 -14.26
CA TYR A 179 6.35 22.67 -13.59
C TYR A 179 7.26 23.88 -13.55
N THR A 180 6.66 25.06 -13.67
CA THR A 180 7.33 26.34 -13.47
C THR A 180 6.59 27.13 -12.39
N VAL A 181 7.35 27.93 -11.65
CA VAL A 181 6.80 28.71 -10.53
C VAL A 181 7.12 30.17 -10.78
N LYS A 182 6.10 31.02 -10.84
CA LYS A 182 6.27 32.47 -10.93
C LYS A 182 6.04 33.09 -9.57
N ILE A 183 7.01 33.85 -9.06
CA ILE A 183 6.81 34.60 -7.82
C ILE A 183 6.04 35.88 -8.15
N THR A 184 4.90 36.09 -7.50
CA THR A 184 4.07 37.28 -7.69
C THR A 184 4.39 38.39 -6.71
N ASP A 185 4.79 38.03 -5.49
CA ASP A 185 5.07 38.98 -4.42
C ASP A 185 5.99 38.34 -3.38
N ILE A 186 6.84 39.17 -2.76
CA ILE A 186 7.59 38.83 -1.55
C ILE A 186 7.38 39.96 -0.56
N SER A 187 6.73 39.66 0.55
CA SER A 187 6.41 40.63 1.60
C SER A 187 6.82 40.11 2.96
N SER A 188 7.47 40.95 3.76
CA SER A 188 8.00 40.57 5.07
C SER A 188 7.43 41.44 6.18
N GLN A 189 7.12 40.82 7.32
CA GLN A 189 6.58 41.50 8.49
C GLN A 189 7.03 40.86 9.80
N TYR A 190 7.12 41.67 10.86
CA TYR A 190 7.29 41.16 12.22
C TYR A 190 5.96 40.61 12.74
N GLU A 191 6.01 39.45 13.39
CA GLU A 191 4.84 38.78 13.98
C GLU A 191 5.12 38.34 15.42
N GLY A 192 4.04 38.25 16.21
CA GLY A 192 4.08 37.85 17.61
C GLY A 192 4.35 39.01 18.56
N THR A 193 4.67 38.69 19.81
CA THR A 193 4.94 39.68 20.87
C THR A 193 6.36 40.23 20.75
N PRO A 194 6.63 41.50 21.08
CA PRO A 194 7.98 42.05 21.12
C PRO A 194 8.96 41.16 21.89
N TYR A 195 10.17 40.98 21.37
CA TYR A 195 11.18 40.10 21.96
C TYR A 195 12.58 40.69 21.79
N GLY A 196 13.23 41.03 22.90
CA GLY A 196 14.53 41.72 22.87
C GLY A 196 14.44 43.07 22.16
N GLU A 197 15.29 43.26 21.16
CA GLU A 197 15.32 44.48 20.33
C GLU A 197 14.36 44.43 19.13
N TYR A 198 13.67 43.30 18.91
CA TYR A 198 12.79 43.11 17.76
C TYR A 198 11.34 43.50 18.07
N PRO A 199 10.63 44.17 17.14
CA PRO A 199 9.21 44.53 17.28
C PRO A 199 8.25 43.33 17.44
N GLY A 200 8.69 42.12 17.08
CA GLY A 200 7.94 40.88 17.23
C GLY A 200 8.87 39.69 17.49
N SER A 201 8.31 38.59 18.00
CA SER A 201 9.07 37.37 18.34
C SER A 201 9.54 36.59 17.12
N SER A 202 9.02 36.92 15.95
CA SER A 202 9.37 36.30 14.67
C SER A 202 9.36 37.31 13.54
N TYR A 203 10.13 37.02 12.49
CA TYR A 203 10.11 37.73 11.22
C TYR A 203 9.64 36.76 10.14
N ALA A 204 8.48 37.03 9.56
CA ALA A 204 7.85 36.17 8.59
C ALA A 204 7.86 36.81 7.20
N THR A 205 8.41 36.10 6.23
CA THR A 205 8.39 36.48 4.82
C THR A 205 7.41 35.61 4.06
N ARG A 206 6.37 36.22 3.50
CA ARG A 206 5.39 35.60 2.64
C ARG A 206 5.84 35.71 1.19
N ILE A 207 5.85 34.58 0.49
CA ILE A 207 6.21 34.46 -0.92
C ILE A 207 4.94 34.00 -1.65
N GLY A 208 4.29 34.92 -2.35
CA GLY A 208 3.16 34.61 -3.23
C GLY A 208 3.68 34.04 -4.55
N PHE A 209 3.05 32.98 -5.05
CA PHE A 209 3.45 32.36 -6.30
C PHE A 209 2.26 31.82 -7.10
N GLU A 210 2.50 31.66 -8.39
CA GLU A 210 1.65 30.99 -9.37
C GLU A 210 2.35 29.72 -9.86
N LEU A 211 1.66 28.58 -9.83
CA LEU A 211 2.17 27.29 -10.30
C LEU A 211 1.63 27.00 -11.70
N TYR A 212 2.53 26.69 -12.63
CA TYR A 212 2.20 26.40 -14.02
C TYR A 212 2.65 25.00 -14.46
N LEU A 213 1.91 24.42 -15.41
CA LEU A 213 2.30 23.22 -16.17
C LEU A 213 2.29 23.59 -17.65
N GLY A 214 3.49 23.79 -18.22
CA GLY A 214 3.62 24.52 -19.49
C GLY A 214 3.03 25.92 -19.34
N ASP A 215 2.14 26.33 -20.24
CA ASP A 215 1.49 27.65 -20.20
C ASP A 215 0.21 27.69 -19.34
N ARG A 216 -0.21 26.54 -18.79
CA ARG A 216 -1.45 26.45 -18.02
C ARG A 216 -1.20 26.78 -16.55
N LEU A 217 -1.86 27.81 -16.05
CA LEU A 217 -1.96 28.09 -14.62
C LEU A 217 -2.73 26.95 -13.94
N ILE A 218 -2.09 26.32 -12.95
CA ILE A 218 -2.68 25.26 -12.15
C ILE A 218 -3.29 25.83 -10.88
N ASP A 219 -2.54 26.66 -10.17
CA ASP A 219 -2.91 27.14 -8.85
C ASP A 219 -2.15 28.43 -8.46
N ARG A 220 -2.65 29.10 -7.42
CA ARG A 220 -2.03 30.28 -6.81
C ARG A 220 -2.04 30.12 -5.31
N ASP A 221 -0.89 30.24 -4.68
CA ASP A 221 -0.80 30.16 -3.22
C ASP A 221 0.42 30.93 -2.70
N CYS A 222 0.74 30.80 -1.42
CA CYS A 222 1.91 31.38 -0.80
C CYS A 222 2.58 30.41 0.16
N VAL A 223 3.92 30.47 0.19
CA VAL A 223 4.73 29.84 1.23
C VAL A 223 5.30 30.92 2.13
N ARG A 224 5.58 30.58 3.39
CA ARG A 224 6.13 31.49 4.39
C ARG A 224 7.47 30.97 4.85
N TYR A 225 8.45 31.86 4.92
CA TYR A 225 9.72 31.61 5.59
C TYR A 225 9.73 32.40 6.89
N ILE A 226 9.83 31.72 8.03
CA ILE A 226 9.66 32.32 9.34
C ILE A 226 10.97 32.15 10.11
N THR A 227 11.57 33.27 10.49
CA THR A 227 12.71 33.33 11.41
C THR A 227 12.19 33.64 12.80
N ASP A 228 12.27 32.68 13.71
CA ASP A 228 11.82 32.80 15.09
C ASP A 228 13.00 33.22 15.99
N PHE A 229 12.96 34.45 16.48
CA PHE A 229 14.01 35.01 17.33
C PHE A 229 13.99 34.43 18.74
N LYS A 230 12.81 34.03 19.24
CA LYS A 230 12.65 33.49 20.59
C LYS A 230 13.29 32.12 20.72
N TRP A 231 13.19 31.30 19.67
CA TRP A 231 13.73 29.94 19.67
C TRP A 231 15.04 29.80 18.88
N GLY A 232 15.50 30.86 18.20
CA GLY A 232 16.72 30.85 17.40
C GLY A 232 16.65 29.87 16.22
N GLN A 233 15.47 29.69 15.64
CA GLN A 233 15.21 28.71 14.58
C GLN A 233 14.52 29.37 13.39
N SER A 234 14.68 28.79 12.21
CA SER A 234 13.93 29.16 11.02
C SER A 234 13.16 27.97 10.47
N TYR A 235 11.93 28.19 10.05
CA TYR A 235 11.07 27.17 9.46
C TYR A 235 10.28 27.74 8.29
N ALA A 236 9.93 26.85 7.35
CA ALA A 236 9.15 27.22 6.18
C ALA A 236 7.82 26.48 6.17
N THR A 237 6.76 27.15 5.72
CA THR A 237 5.50 26.48 5.41
C THR A 237 5.60 25.80 4.05
N ASN A 238 4.89 24.69 3.90
CA ASN A 238 4.91 23.89 2.70
C ASN A 238 3.60 24.06 1.93
N TYR A 239 3.72 24.26 0.64
CA TYR A 239 2.62 24.13 -0.30
C TYR A 239 2.62 22.72 -0.89
N VAL A 240 1.43 22.13 -1.01
CA VAL A 240 1.24 20.79 -1.58
C VAL A 240 0.09 20.84 -2.58
N HIS A 241 0.43 20.84 -3.87
CA HIS A 241 -0.55 20.61 -4.92
C HIS A 241 -0.79 19.11 -5.08
N ARG A 242 -2.04 18.68 -4.90
CA ARG A 242 -2.45 17.28 -5.10
C ARG A 242 -3.33 17.17 -6.32
N SER A 243 -2.87 16.42 -7.32
CA SER A 243 -3.69 15.99 -8.44
C SER A 243 -3.84 14.46 -8.43
N LEU A 244 -4.77 13.95 -9.25
CA LEU A 244 -4.91 12.51 -9.44
C LEU A 244 -3.61 11.85 -9.94
N THR A 245 -2.79 12.60 -10.70
CA THR A 245 -1.64 12.03 -11.40
C THR A 245 -0.29 12.35 -10.82
N ARG A 246 -0.16 13.48 -10.10
CA ARG A 246 1.11 14.00 -9.58
C ARG A 246 0.85 14.78 -8.30
N GLU A 247 1.81 14.73 -7.40
CA GLU A 247 1.88 15.60 -6.23
C GLU A 247 3.11 16.50 -6.36
N VAL A 248 2.91 17.81 -6.18
CA VAL A 248 3.96 18.82 -6.23
C VAL A 248 4.06 19.47 -4.86
N PHE A 249 5.25 19.45 -4.30
CA PHE A 249 5.57 20.06 -3.01
C PHE A 249 6.49 21.25 -3.27
N ILE A 250 6.15 22.41 -2.72
CA ILE A 250 6.96 23.62 -2.81
C ILE A 250 7.22 24.16 -1.40
N THR A 251 8.45 24.54 -1.12
CA THR A 251 8.84 25.22 0.12
C THR A 251 9.95 26.23 -0.14
N SER A 252 10.13 27.17 0.77
CA SER A 252 11.25 28.13 0.70
C SER A 252 12.42 27.65 1.55
N LYS A 253 13.62 27.62 0.98
CA LYS A 253 14.87 27.35 1.70
C LYS A 253 15.48 28.61 2.30
N MET A 254 15.34 29.74 1.62
CA MET A 254 15.94 31.01 1.99
C MET A 254 15.21 32.15 1.29
N VAL A 255 15.19 33.31 1.92
CA VAL A 255 14.74 34.56 1.30
C VAL A 255 15.75 35.66 1.60
N GLU A 256 16.11 36.43 0.59
CA GLU A 256 17.00 37.57 0.70
C GLU A 256 16.47 38.72 -0.17
N GLY A 257 15.92 39.76 0.47
CA GLY A 257 15.32 40.89 -0.23
C GLY A 257 14.16 40.45 -1.13
N ASP A 258 14.33 40.65 -2.44
CA ASP A 258 13.37 40.29 -3.49
C ASP A 258 13.64 38.91 -4.13
N LEU A 259 14.58 38.13 -3.59
CA LEU A 259 14.95 36.79 -4.05
C LEU A 259 14.48 35.72 -3.07
N ALA A 260 13.82 34.68 -3.58
CA ALA A 260 13.49 33.48 -2.80
C ALA A 260 14.11 32.24 -3.45
N ASN A 261 14.80 31.43 -2.63
CA ASN A 261 15.25 30.10 -3.01
C ASN A 261 14.12 29.10 -2.77
N LEU A 262 13.39 28.76 -3.82
CA LEU A 262 12.32 27.78 -3.76
C LEU A 262 12.86 26.39 -4.03
N TYR A 263 12.36 25.42 -3.27
CA TYR A 263 12.60 24.01 -3.48
C TYR A 263 11.30 23.35 -3.90
N MET A 264 11.37 22.55 -4.97
CA MET A 264 10.23 21.82 -5.51
C MET A 264 10.52 20.32 -5.58
N ARG A 265 9.55 19.53 -5.14
CA ARG A 265 9.58 18.06 -5.22
C ARG A 265 8.35 17.56 -5.95
N THR A 266 8.55 16.71 -6.96
CA THR A 266 7.46 16.05 -7.70
C THR A 266 7.49 14.53 -7.51
N ALA A 267 6.32 13.95 -7.21
CA ALA A 267 6.09 12.53 -7.03
C ALA A 267 5.24 11.95 -8.20
N PRO A 268 5.83 11.19 -9.15
CA PRO A 268 5.17 10.83 -10.41
C PRO A 268 4.18 9.65 -10.36
N TRP A 269 4.25 8.78 -9.34
CA TRP A 269 3.47 7.52 -9.29
C TRP A 269 2.35 7.52 -8.25
N ILE A 270 1.87 8.70 -7.86
CA ILE A 270 0.77 8.83 -6.89
C ILE A 270 -0.54 8.21 -7.42
N THR A 271 -0.73 8.13 -8.74
CA THR A 271 -1.86 7.42 -9.39
C THR A 271 -1.99 5.98 -8.92
N ALA A 272 -0.88 5.24 -8.82
CA ALA A 272 -0.89 3.84 -8.41
C ALA A 272 -1.32 3.71 -6.94
N VAL A 273 -0.92 4.67 -6.09
CA VAL A 273 -1.36 4.71 -4.69
C VAL A 273 -2.88 4.91 -4.62
N TRP A 274 -3.41 5.95 -5.30
CA TRP A 274 -4.86 6.21 -5.31
C TRP A 274 -5.65 5.08 -5.96
N GLY A 275 -5.20 4.60 -7.11
CA GLY A 275 -5.80 3.48 -7.81
C GLY A 275 -5.84 2.22 -6.95
N GLY A 276 -4.76 1.93 -6.23
CA GLY A 276 -4.69 0.81 -5.30
C GLY A 276 -5.66 0.94 -4.14
N ILE A 277 -5.79 2.14 -3.55
CA ILE A 277 -6.78 2.44 -2.49
C ILE A 277 -8.20 2.26 -3.00
N ILE A 278 -8.52 2.79 -4.18
CA ILE A 278 -9.86 2.68 -4.80
C ILE A 278 -10.19 1.22 -5.10
N ILE A 279 -9.28 0.48 -5.72
CA ILE A 279 -9.42 -0.96 -6.00
C ILE A 279 -9.65 -1.74 -4.71
N MET A 280 -8.86 -1.47 -3.67
CA MET A 280 -9.01 -2.10 -2.37
C MET A 280 -10.39 -1.81 -1.77
N ALA A 281 -10.86 -0.56 -1.82
CA ALA A 281 -12.19 -0.17 -1.36
C ALA A 281 -13.30 -0.90 -2.14
N ILE A 282 -13.19 -0.99 -3.47
CA ILE A 282 -14.11 -1.77 -4.32
C ILE A 282 -14.14 -3.24 -3.89
N GLY A 283 -12.96 -3.84 -3.63
CA GLY A 283 -12.86 -5.22 -3.15
C GLY A 283 -13.56 -5.43 -1.80
N ILE A 284 -13.35 -4.51 -0.85
CA ILE A 284 -14.00 -4.55 0.47
C ILE A 284 -15.52 -4.39 0.33
N ILE A 285 -16.00 -3.40 -0.42
CA ILE A 285 -17.44 -3.16 -0.64
C ILE A 285 -18.08 -4.39 -1.30
N THR A 286 -17.45 -4.95 -2.32
CA THR A 286 -17.94 -6.15 -3.02
C THR A 286 -18.03 -7.35 -2.06
N LEU A 287 -17.02 -7.54 -1.19
CA LEU A 287 -17.05 -8.59 -0.16
C LEU A 287 -18.22 -8.37 0.81
N LEU A 288 -18.40 -7.15 1.31
CA LEU A 288 -19.48 -6.81 2.25
C LEU A 288 -20.87 -7.00 1.62
N CYS A 289 -21.10 -6.53 0.40
CA CYS A 289 -22.39 -6.68 -0.30
C CYS A 289 -22.74 -8.14 -0.58
N THR A 290 -21.74 -8.97 -0.90
CA THR A 290 -21.96 -10.40 -1.17
C THR A 290 -22.21 -11.21 0.11
N VAL A 291 -21.73 -10.75 1.27
CA VAL A 291 -21.99 -11.32 2.60
C VAL A 291 -23.32 -10.83 3.19
N GLY A 292 -23.64 -9.53 3.11
CA GLY A 292 -24.78 -8.90 3.77
C GLY A 292 -26.16 -9.31 3.25
N THR A 293 -26.26 -9.75 2.00
CA THR A 293 -27.52 -10.21 1.37
C THR A 293 -27.86 -11.68 1.67
N GLY A 294 -27.28 -12.26 2.74
CA GLY A 294 -27.53 -13.65 3.17
C GLY A 294 -28.36 -13.80 4.44
N MET A 295 -28.69 -12.70 5.13
CA MET A 295 -29.42 -12.72 6.42
C MET A 295 -30.92 -12.39 6.33
N THR A 296 -31.44 -12.03 5.16
CA THR A 296 -32.86 -11.68 4.92
C THR A 296 -33.63 -12.77 4.17
N GLY A 297 -33.53 -14.02 4.64
CA GLY A 297 -34.20 -15.14 3.96
C GLY A 297 -34.41 -16.39 4.82
N ARG A 298 -34.43 -16.26 6.15
CA ARG A 298 -34.86 -17.34 7.05
C ARG A 298 -36.03 -16.83 7.87
N THR A 299 -37.16 -16.60 7.20
CA THR A 299 -38.45 -16.49 7.85
C THR A 299 -38.96 -17.91 8.08
N ASP A 300 -39.24 -18.20 9.35
CA ASP A 300 -39.74 -19.47 9.83
C ASP A 300 -40.91 -20.02 8.99
N ARG A 301 -40.73 -21.26 8.53
CA ARG A 301 -41.85 -22.19 8.35
C ARG A 301 -41.57 -23.37 9.25
N THR A 302 -41.89 -23.18 10.52
CA THR A 302 -42.29 -24.26 11.42
C THR A 302 -43.48 -24.98 10.80
N GLY A 303 -43.31 -26.27 10.60
CA GLY A 303 -44.28 -27.21 10.08
C GLY A 303 -43.73 -28.60 10.35
N GLU A 304 -43.78 -29.00 11.62
CA GLU A 304 -43.61 -30.38 12.04
C GLU A 304 -44.62 -31.25 11.30
N VAL A 305 -44.14 -32.30 10.63
CA VAL A 305 -44.73 -33.63 10.75
C VAL A 305 -43.58 -34.64 10.75
N GLU A 306 -43.34 -35.16 11.94
CA GLU A 306 -42.64 -36.39 12.28
C GLU A 306 -43.15 -37.58 11.44
N ASN A 307 -42.25 -38.38 10.86
CA ASN A 307 -42.45 -39.83 10.72
C ASN A 307 -41.19 -40.58 10.23
N VAL A 308 -40.55 -41.26 11.19
CA VAL A 308 -40.15 -42.68 11.19
C VAL A 308 -39.55 -43.30 9.90
N GLU A 309 -38.24 -43.48 9.96
CA GLU A 309 -37.48 -44.72 9.70
C GLU A 309 -38.05 -45.77 8.72
N ARG A 310 -37.34 -46.01 7.60
CA ARG A 310 -37.25 -47.36 7.00
C ARG A 310 -35.99 -47.53 6.15
N VAL A 311 -35.12 -48.43 6.63
CA VAL A 311 -34.00 -49.04 5.91
C VAL A 311 -34.51 -50.03 4.86
N LYS A 312 -33.94 -49.98 3.65
CA LYS A 312 -33.77 -51.04 2.61
C LYS A 312 -32.92 -50.36 1.50
N GLY A 313 -31.86 -50.88 0.91
CA GLY A 313 -31.33 -52.23 0.76
C GLY A 313 -30.84 -52.38 -0.69
N ALA A 314 -29.51 -52.39 -0.86
CA ALA A 314 -28.72 -53.08 -1.91
C ALA A 314 -28.72 -52.67 -3.41
N LYS A 315 -27.45 -52.54 -3.88
CA LYS A 315 -26.82 -53.05 -5.13
C LYS A 315 -26.68 -52.17 -6.40
N SER A 316 -25.39 -51.91 -6.68
CA SER A 316 -24.65 -52.13 -7.94
C SER A 316 -24.91 -51.21 -9.15
N GLY A 317 -23.85 -50.53 -9.61
CA GLY A 317 -23.85 -49.85 -10.90
C GLY A 317 -22.60 -48.99 -11.18
N LYS A 318 -21.51 -49.67 -11.58
CA LYS A 318 -20.42 -49.21 -12.47
C LYS A 318 -19.60 -47.96 -12.10
N GLY A 319 -18.32 -48.25 -11.82
CA GLY A 319 -17.22 -47.31 -11.80
C GLY A 319 -16.96 -46.69 -13.17
N GLU A 320 -16.93 -45.36 -13.16
CA GLU A 320 -16.23 -44.47 -14.11
C GLU A 320 -16.44 -43.00 -13.65
N LYS A 321 -17.48 -42.74 -12.84
CA LYS A 321 -17.76 -41.42 -12.24
C LYS A 321 -16.98 -41.10 -10.95
N MET A 322 -16.04 -41.96 -10.52
CA MET A 322 -15.36 -41.80 -9.22
C MET A 322 -14.12 -40.89 -9.26
N ALA A 323 -13.48 -40.69 -10.41
CA ALA A 323 -12.31 -39.81 -10.51
C ALA A 323 -12.69 -38.32 -10.51
N GLU A 324 -13.81 -37.97 -11.15
CA GLU A 324 -14.27 -36.58 -11.26
C GLU A 324 -15.00 -36.11 -9.99
N LYS A 325 -15.76 -37.00 -9.34
CA LYS A 325 -16.49 -36.69 -8.09
C LYS A 325 -15.56 -36.54 -6.88
N THR A 326 -14.43 -37.27 -6.86
CA THR A 326 -13.42 -37.14 -5.80
C THR A 326 -12.59 -35.86 -5.94
N LYS A 327 -12.39 -35.35 -7.16
CA LYS A 327 -11.73 -34.03 -7.40
C LYS A 327 -12.66 -32.86 -7.05
N ARG A 328 -13.93 -32.90 -7.47
CA ARG A 328 -14.95 -31.88 -7.12
C ARG A 328 -15.29 -31.84 -5.62
N GLY A 329 -15.23 -33.00 -4.94
CA GLY A 329 -15.40 -33.07 -3.49
C GLY A 329 -14.24 -32.47 -2.71
N ARG A 330 -13.00 -32.58 -3.22
CA ARG A 330 -11.79 -32.11 -2.54
C ARG A 330 -11.59 -30.58 -2.66
N ASP A 331 -12.00 -29.96 -3.77
CA ASP A 331 -12.02 -28.49 -3.93
C ASP A 331 -13.11 -27.83 -3.06
N ASN A 332 -14.29 -28.46 -2.94
CA ASN A 332 -15.34 -27.99 -2.04
C ASN A 332 -14.95 -28.13 -0.55
N ASP A 333 -14.09 -29.08 -0.20
CA ASP A 333 -13.66 -29.31 1.17
C ASP A 333 -12.70 -28.22 1.67
N ALA A 334 -11.84 -27.70 0.79
CA ALA A 334 -10.91 -26.62 1.12
C ALA A 334 -11.63 -25.29 1.34
N ASP A 335 -12.56 -24.93 0.44
CA ASP A 335 -13.38 -23.73 0.55
C ASP A 335 -14.29 -23.80 1.80
N ARG A 336 -14.87 -24.98 2.08
CA ARG A 336 -15.70 -25.20 3.29
C ARG A 336 -14.88 -25.13 4.58
N LYS A 337 -13.65 -25.65 4.58
CA LYS A 337 -12.75 -25.61 5.74
C LYS A 337 -12.23 -24.19 6.02
N TYR A 338 -12.10 -23.36 4.99
CA TYR A 338 -11.78 -21.94 5.14
C TYR A 338 -12.98 -21.14 5.67
N GLU A 339 -14.19 -21.38 5.14
CA GLU A 339 -15.45 -20.79 5.62
C GLU A 339 -15.73 -21.13 7.10
N ASP A 340 -15.55 -22.38 7.52
CA ASP A 340 -15.72 -22.80 8.91
C ASP A 340 -14.72 -22.13 9.86
N MET A 341 -13.50 -21.83 9.38
CA MET A 341 -12.47 -21.15 10.16
C MET A 341 -12.81 -19.67 10.34
N LEU A 342 -13.26 -19.00 9.28
CA LEU A 342 -13.71 -17.61 9.28
C LEU A 342 -14.93 -17.40 10.19
N GLN A 343 -15.91 -18.31 10.14
CA GLN A 343 -17.09 -18.23 11.01
C GLN A 343 -16.76 -18.44 12.49
N ARG A 344 -15.80 -19.33 12.81
CA ARG A 344 -15.34 -19.54 14.21
C ARG A 344 -14.60 -18.33 14.78
N GLU A 345 -13.76 -17.69 13.99
CA GLU A 345 -13.05 -16.45 14.38
C GLU A 345 -14.04 -15.29 14.59
N LEU A 346 -14.97 -15.09 13.66
CA LEU A 346 -16.03 -14.07 13.77
C LEU A 346 -16.95 -14.30 14.97
N GLY A 347 -17.28 -15.56 15.28
CA GLY A 347 -18.08 -15.90 16.46
C GLY A 347 -17.36 -15.63 17.79
N ARG A 348 -16.03 -15.73 17.83
CA ARG A 348 -15.22 -15.39 19.01
C ARG A 348 -15.12 -13.89 19.22
N MET A 349 -15.03 -13.11 18.14
CA MET A 349 -15.01 -11.65 18.21
C MET A 349 -16.35 -11.04 18.62
N LYS A 350 -17.48 -11.73 18.39
CA LYS A 350 -18.81 -11.30 18.85
C LYS A 350 -19.10 -11.59 20.33
N LYS A 351 -18.27 -12.40 20.99
CA LYS A 351 -18.41 -12.77 22.41
C LYS A 351 -17.45 -12.03 23.35
N ARG A 352 -16.58 -11.20 22.79
CA ARG A 352 -15.82 -10.16 23.48
C ARG A 352 -16.46 -8.83 23.14
#